data_AF-A0A7X7C297-F1
#
_entry.id   AF-A0A7X7C297-F1
#
_cell.length_a   1.000
_cell.length_b   1.000
_cell.length_c   1.000
_cell.angle_alpha   90.00
_cell.angle_beta   90.00
_cell.angle_gamma   90.00
#
_symmetry.space_group_name_H-M   'P 1'
#
loop_
_entity.id
_entity.type
_entity.pdbx_description
1 polymer ?
#
loop_
_entity_poly.entity_id
_entity_poly.type
_entity_poly.pdbx_seq_one_letter_code
_entity_poly.pdbx_strand_id
1 'polypeptide(L)'
;MKALMFGWEFPPHILGGLGTASFGLTKGMSEQEDMETIFVIPKPWGDEDQSFMKIIGANNTPVVWKDVSMDLVRDRLEDYMDPQEYFDLRNNIYADFSYMNTNDLGCIEFSGRYPNNILEETNNYSIVAGV
;
A
#
# COMPACT_ATOMS: atom_id res chain seq x y z
N MET A 1 20.92 -1.47 3.22
CA MET A 1 19.95 -2.46 3.74
C MET A 1 18.54 -2.14 3.21
N LYS A 2 17.64 -3.12 3.07
CA LYS A 2 16.24 -2.87 2.69
C LYS A 2 15.29 -3.36 3.78
N ALA A 3 14.33 -2.54 4.15
CA ALA A 3 13.27 -2.87 5.11
C ALA A 3 11.90 -2.72 4.44
N LEU A 4 11.09 -3.77 4.55
CA LEU A 4 9.67 -3.74 4.20
C LEU A 4 8.87 -3.80 5.49
N MET A 5 8.08 -2.76 5.72
CA MET A 5 7.28 -2.60 6.92
C MET A 5 5.80 -2.60 6.54
N PHE A 6 4.99 -3.32 7.31
CA PHE A 6 3.54 -3.32 7.17
C PHE A 6 2.96 -2.61 8.38
N GLY A 7 2.28 -1.51 8.12
CA GLY A 7 1.48 -0.80 9.10
C GLY A 7 0.01 -0.79 8.72
N TRP A 8 -0.78 -0.19 9.59
CA TRP A 8 -2.21 0.05 9.35
C TRP A 8 -2.51 1.53 9.11
N GLU A 9 -1.70 2.42 9.68
CA GLU A 9 -1.91 3.86 9.71
C GLU A 9 -0.56 4.57 9.68
N PHE A 10 -0.55 5.78 9.14
CA PHE A 10 0.62 6.62 9.11
C PHE A 10 0.23 8.10 9.24
N PRO A 11 1.03 8.97 9.89
CA PRO A 11 0.73 10.40 9.95
C PRO A 11 0.52 11.03 8.57
N PRO A 12 -0.42 11.98 8.42
CA PRO A 12 -1.20 12.62 9.49
C PRO A 12 -2.45 11.84 9.95
N HIS A 13 -2.84 10.78 9.25
CA HIS A 13 -4.09 10.06 9.49
C HIS A 13 -3.88 8.87 10.43
N ILE A 14 -3.97 9.13 11.74
CA ILE A 14 -3.80 8.12 12.79
C ILE A 14 -5.03 8.08 13.71
N LEU A 15 -5.45 6.89 14.11
CA LEU A 15 -6.54 6.66 15.08
C LEU A 15 -6.02 6.44 16.50
N GLY A 16 -4.69 6.30 16.68
CA GLY A 16 -4.08 6.10 17.99
C GLY A 16 -2.54 6.04 17.97
N GLY A 17 -1.95 5.51 19.05
CA GLY A 17 -0.50 5.51 19.26
C GLY A 17 0.33 4.63 18.32
N LEU A 18 -0.31 3.70 17.59
CA LEU A 18 0.39 2.82 16.64
C LEU A 18 1.04 3.61 15.50
N GLY A 19 0.32 4.57 14.91
CA GLY A 19 0.85 5.40 13.84
C GLY A 19 2.00 6.30 14.31
N THR A 20 1.90 6.87 15.52
CA THR A 20 3.00 7.64 16.13
C THR A 20 4.26 6.79 16.33
N ALA A 21 4.10 5.56 16.84
CA ALA A 21 5.23 4.65 17.02
C ALA A 21 5.86 4.25 15.68
N SER A 22 5.04 3.96 14.67
CA SER A 22 5.49 3.61 13.32
C SER A 22 6.29 4.74 12.67
N PHE A 23 5.82 5.99 12.83
CA PHE A 23 6.56 7.18 12.40
C PHE A 23 7.91 7.32 13.12
N GLY A 24 7.93 7.18 14.44
CA GLY A 24 9.19 7.26 15.21
C GLY A 24 10.21 6.19 14.79
N LEU A 25 9.76 4.96 14.55
CA LEU A 25 10.60 3.85 14.09
C LEU A 25 11.16 4.11 12.69
N THR A 26 10.29 4.41 11.72
CA THR A 26 10.69 4.66 10.33
C THR A 26 11.61 5.88 10.22
N LYS A 27 11.32 6.93 10.99
CA LYS A 27 12.20 8.11 11.07
C LYS A 27 13.56 7.77 11.66
N GLY A 28 13.61 7.02 12.75
CA GLY A 28 14.87 6.56 13.34
C GLY A 28 15.69 5.68 12.39
N MET A 29 15.02 4.80 11.62
CA MET A 29 15.67 3.97 10.59
C MET A 29 16.22 4.81 9.43
N SER A 30 15.55 5.91 9.07
CA SER A 30 16.00 6.80 7.98
C SER A 30 17.32 7.52 8.26
N GLU A 31 17.75 7.58 9.53
CA GLU A 31 19.04 8.18 9.91
C GLU A 31 20.24 7.28 9.52
N GLN A 32 19.98 6.02 9.14
CA GLN A 32 20.99 5.13 8.60
C GLN A 32 21.14 5.36 7.08
N GLU A 33 22.30 5.86 6.65
CA GLU A 33 22.55 6.32 5.27
C GLU A 33 22.31 5.27 4.18
N ASP A 34 22.48 3.98 4.48
CA ASP A 34 22.28 2.89 3.51
C ASP A 34 20.90 2.22 3.61
N MET A 35 19.96 2.74 4.40
CA MET A 35 18.66 2.12 4.63
C MET A 35 17.61 2.60 3.62
N GLU A 36 17.05 1.67 2.85
CA GLU A 36 15.84 1.88 2.05
C GLU A 36 14.64 1.29 2.79
N THR A 37 13.64 2.11 3.11
CA THR A 37 12.42 1.66 3.78
C THR A 37 11.21 1.82 2.85
N ILE A 38 10.43 0.75 2.74
CA ILE A 38 9.10 0.76 2.13
C ILE A 38 8.10 0.47 3.24
N PHE A 39 7.11 1.34 3.39
CA PHE A 39 6.04 1.20 4.36
C PHE A 39 4.71 0.99 3.64
N VAL A 40 4.12 -0.17 3.83
CA VAL A 40 2.82 -0.51 3.24
C VAL A 40 1.73 -0.13 4.24
N ILE A 41 0.65 0.49 3.75
CA ILE A 41 -0.59 0.71 4.51
C ILE A 41 -1.83 0.28 3.70
N PRO A 42 -2.93 -0.14 4.35
CA PRO A 42 -4.12 -0.60 3.64
C PRO A 42 -4.71 0.43 2.70
N LYS A 43 -4.76 1.70 3.13
CA LYS A 43 -5.35 2.80 2.39
C LYS A 43 -4.63 4.13 2.71
N PRO A 44 -3.82 4.66 1.80
CA PRO A 44 -3.22 5.97 1.92
C PRO A 44 -4.24 7.07 1.59
N TRP A 45 -3.94 8.28 2.03
CA TRP A 45 -4.69 9.50 1.78
C TRP A 45 -4.02 10.41 0.76
N GLY A 46 -2.74 10.19 0.45
CA GLY A 46 -1.96 10.91 -0.56
C GLY A 46 -1.18 12.10 0.00
N ASP A 47 -1.42 12.46 1.26
CA ASP A 47 -0.75 13.54 1.97
C ASP A 47 0.24 13.05 3.05
N GLU A 48 0.53 11.74 3.07
CA GLU A 48 1.54 11.16 3.95
C GLU A 48 2.96 11.65 3.61
N ASP A 49 3.79 11.85 4.64
CA ASP A 49 5.19 12.26 4.45
C ASP A 49 6.03 11.10 3.90
N GLN A 50 6.39 11.20 2.62
CA GLN A 50 7.26 10.25 1.91
C GLN A 50 8.70 10.77 1.73
N SER A 51 9.12 11.80 2.47
CA SER A 51 10.45 12.43 2.29
C SER A 51 11.62 11.52 2.67
N PHE A 52 11.38 10.51 3.52
CA PHE A 52 12.42 9.62 4.06
C PHE A 52 12.12 8.14 3.85
N MET A 53 10.97 7.80 3.26
CA MET A 53 10.61 6.44 2.89
C MET A 53 9.53 6.42 1.83
N LYS A 54 9.39 5.28 1.17
CA LYS A 54 8.33 5.06 0.20
C LYS A 54 7.08 4.50 0.89
N ILE A 55 5.91 5.03 0.54
CA ILE A 55 4.64 4.46 1.00
C ILE A 55 3.96 3.74 -0.16
N ILE A 56 3.47 2.53 0.10
CA ILE A 56 2.65 1.76 -0.85
C ILE A 56 1.26 1.55 -0.25
N GLY A 57 0.23 1.94 -0.99
CA GLY A 57 -1.15 1.66 -0.63
C GLY A 57 -1.57 0.27 -1.10
N ALA A 58 -1.99 -0.60 -0.17
CA ALA A 58 -2.46 -1.94 -0.53
C ALA A 58 -3.70 -1.89 -1.45
N ASN A 59 -4.54 -0.88 -1.28
CA ASN A 59 -5.70 -0.62 -2.15
C ASN A 59 -5.33 -0.12 -3.55
N ASN A 60 -4.06 0.22 -3.80
CA ASN A 60 -3.55 0.67 -5.09
C ASN A 60 -2.73 -0.42 -5.80
N THR A 61 -2.46 -1.54 -5.11
CA THR A 61 -1.71 -2.68 -5.65
C THR A 61 -2.68 -3.72 -6.26
N PRO A 62 -2.55 -4.03 -7.55
CA PRO A 62 -3.45 -4.97 -8.22
C PRO A 62 -3.11 -6.42 -7.87
N VAL A 63 -4.15 -7.20 -7.52
CA VAL A 63 -4.04 -8.66 -7.30
C VAL A 63 -4.73 -9.45 -8.41
N VAL A 64 -5.54 -8.78 -9.22
CA VAL A 64 -6.17 -9.34 -10.42
C VAL A 64 -5.69 -8.56 -11.64
N TRP A 65 -5.17 -9.28 -12.64
CA TRP A 65 -4.77 -8.66 -13.89
C TRP A 65 -6.00 -8.11 -14.62
N LYS A 66 -6.00 -6.81 -14.92
CA LYS A 66 -7.01 -6.13 -15.75
C LYS A 66 -6.31 -5.47 -16.93
N ASP A 67 -6.93 -5.50 -18.12
CA ASP A 67 -6.43 -4.74 -19.27
C ASP A 67 -6.87 -3.28 -19.15
N VAL A 68 -5.99 -2.42 -18.62
CA VAL A 68 -6.27 -1.01 -18.32
C VAL A 68 -5.24 -0.12 -19.02
N SER A 69 -5.69 1.06 -19.46
CA SER A 69 -4.81 2.03 -20.10
C SER A 69 -3.96 2.78 -19.09
N MET A 70 -2.77 3.22 -19.50
CA MET A 70 -1.92 4.10 -18.68
C MET A 70 -2.67 5.36 -18.25
N ASP A 71 -3.46 5.98 -19.14
CA ASP A 71 -4.22 7.19 -18.81
C ASP A 71 -5.23 6.98 -17.68
N LEU A 72 -5.91 5.83 -17.64
CA LEU A 72 -6.84 5.49 -16.55
C LEU A 72 -6.10 5.30 -15.22
N VAL A 73 -4.94 4.63 -15.25
CA VAL A 73 -4.12 4.43 -14.05
C VAL A 73 -3.59 5.77 -13.53
N ARG A 74 -3.12 6.66 -14.42
CA ARG A 74 -2.69 8.01 -14.05
C ARG A 74 -3.82 8.77 -13.36
N ASP A 75 -4.98 8.88 -14.00
CA ASP A 75 -6.15 9.60 -13.47
C ASP A 75 -6.58 9.11 -12.07
N ARG A 76 -6.39 7.82 -11.77
CA ARG A 76 -6.83 7.21 -10.52
C ARG A 76 -5.77 7.18 -9.41
N LEU A 77 -4.50 7.05 -9.77
CA LEU A 77 -3.43 6.70 -8.84
C LEU A 77 -2.26 7.70 -8.78
N GLU A 78 -2.21 8.72 -9.65
CA GLU A 78 -1.06 9.64 -9.69
C GLU A 78 -0.80 10.41 -8.39
N ASP A 79 -1.85 10.62 -7.59
CA ASP A 79 -1.74 11.25 -6.26
C ASP A 79 -1.15 10.32 -5.19
N TYR A 80 -1.08 9.01 -5.45
CA TYR A 80 -0.69 8.00 -4.46
C TYR A 80 0.58 7.23 -4.83
N MET A 81 0.83 7.02 -6.12
CA MET A 81 1.98 6.26 -6.61
C MET A 81 2.35 6.64 -8.05
N ASP A 82 3.56 6.29 -8.47
CA ASP A 82 3.91 6.36 -9.88
C ASP A 82 3.03 5.38 -10.68
N PRO A 83 2.28 5.83 -11.69
CA PRO A 83 1.45 4.97 -12.53
C PRO A 83 2.21 3.83 -13.21
N GLN A 84 3.52 3.98 -13.45
CA GLN A 84 4.35 2.87 -13.96
C GLN A 84 4.52 1.75 -12.92
N GLU A 85 4.63 2.09 -11.64
CA GLU A 85 4.78 1.11 -10.56
C GLU A 85 3.54 0.21 -10.45
N TYR A 86 2.34 0.71 -10.76
CA TYR A 86 1.14 -0.13 -10.85
C TYR A 86 1.31 -1.27 -11.86
N PHE A 87 1.88 -0.97 -13.04
CA PHE A 87 2.13 -1.99 -14.06
C PHE A 87 3.24 -2.95 -13.65
N ASP A 88 4.27 -2.46 -12.96
CA ASP A 88 5.36 -3.29 -12.44
C ASP A 88 4.83 -4.28 -11.40
N LEU A 89 3.98 -3.83 -10.47
CA LEU A 89 3.30 -4.69 -9.49
C LEU A 89 2.34 -5.67 -10.17
N ARG A 90 1.51 -5.22 -11.12
CA ARG A 90 0.59 -6.08 -11.90
C ARG A 90 1.29 -7.26 -12.57
N ASN A 91 2.54 -7.08 -12.99
CA ASN A 91 3.32 -8.14 -13.63
C ASN A 91 3.90 -9.17 -12.64
N ASN A 92 3.83 -8.91 -11.33
CA ASN A 92 4.26 -9.81 -10.26
C ASN A 92 3.11 -10.55 -9.55
N ILE A 93 1.88 -10.43 -10.06
CA ILE A 93 0.74 -11.20 -9.55
C ILE A 93 1.06 -12.71 -9.58
N TYR A 94 1.11 -13.31 -8.40
CA TYR A 94 1.69 -14.64 -8.21
C TYR A 94 0.67 -15.79 -8.30
N ALA A 95 -0.64 -15.50 -8.28
CA ALA A 95 -1.71 -16.49 -8.36
C ALA A 95 -3.00 -15.89 -8.93
N ASP A 96 -3.97 -16.74 -9.25
CA ASP A 96 -5.28 -16.32 -9.72
C ASP A 96 -6.19 -15.92 -8.55
N PHE A 97 -6.38 -14.62 -8.38
CA PHE A 97 -7.29 -14.02 -7.39
C PHE A 97 -8.60 -13.52 -8.01
N SER A 98 -8.99 -13.98 -9.19
CA SER A 98 -10.21 -13.52 -9.88
C SER A 98 -11.52 -13.74 -9.09
N TYR A 99 -11.50 -14.62 -8.09
CA TYR A 99 -12.60 -14.85 -7.15
C TYR A 99 -12.74 -13.77 -6.06
N MET A 100 -11.73 -12.91 -5.89
CA MET A 100 -11.74 -11.82 -4.92
C MET A 100 -12.55 -10.62 -5.47
N ASN A 101 -13.24 -9.91 -4.57
CA ASN A 101 -13.90 -8.66 -4.92
C ASN A 101 -12.85 -7.56 -5.13
N THR A 102 -12.71 -7.09 -6.37
CA THR A 102 -11.73 -6.07 -6.78
C THR A 102 -12.39 -4.97 -7.59
N ASN A 103 -11.79 -3.77 -7.60
CA ASN A 103 -12.22 -2.66 -8.43
C ASN A 103 -11.84 -2.84 -9.90
N ASP A 104 -12.08 -1.82 -10.72
CA ASP A 104 -11.79 -1.79 -12.15
C ASP A 104 -10.30 -1.89 -12.49
N LEU A 105 -9.42 -1.55 -11.54
CA LEU A 105 -7.96 -1.72 -11.63
C LEU A 105 -7.48 -3.07 -11.10
N GLY A 106 -8.37 -3.93 -10.57
CA GLY A 106 -8.00 -5.22 -10.02
C GLY A 106 -7.40 -5.15 -8.61
N CYS A 107 -7.58 -4.01 -7.92
CA CYS A 107 -7.14 -3.81 -6.54
C CYS A 107 -8.27 -4.14 -5.55
N ILE A 108 -7.90 -4.60 -4.35
CA ILE A 108 -8.84 -4.82 -3.25
C ILE A 108 -9.10 -3.50 -2.52
N GLU A 109 -10.34 -3.20 -2.19
CA GLU A 109 -10.67 -2.03 -1.37
C GLU A 109 -10.44 -2.33 0.13
N PHE A 110 -9.84 -1.38 0.84
CA PHE A 110 -9.61 -1.44 2.28
C PHE A 110 -10.34 -0.30 2.99
N SER A 111 -10.78 -0.53 4.23
CA SER A 111 -11.41 0.52 5.03
C SER A 111 -10.45 1.63 5.43
N GLY A 112 -9.16 1.30 5.64
CA GLY A 112 -8.17 2.20 6.23
C GLY A 112 -8.43 2.50 7.71
N ARG A 113 -9.22 1.67 8.39
CA ARG A 113 -9.58 1.79 9.82
C ARG A 113 -9.54 0.40 10.47
N TYR A 114 -9.98 0.28 11.72
CA TYR A 114 -10.17 -1.02 12.37
C TYR A 114 -11.66 -1.44 12.34
N PRO A 115 -12.14 -2.08 11.27
CA PRO A 115 -13.53 -2.51 11.18
C PRO A 115 -13.77 -3.82 11.93
N ASN A 116 -15.05 -4.20 12.05
CA ASN A 116 -15.44 -5.47 12.68
C ASN A 116 -14.96 -6.70 11.88
N ASN A 117 -14.63 -6.55 10.59
CA ASN A 117 -14.08 -7.59 9.72
C ASN A 117 -12.55 -7.52 9.58
N ILE A 118 -11.83 -7.06 10.61
CA ILE A 118 -10.36 -6.90 10.58
C ILE A 118 -9.59 -8.17 10.16
N LEU A 119 -10.11 -9.35 10.46
CA LEU A 119 -9.49 -10.62 10.05
C LEU A 119 -9.54 -10.82 8.53
N GLU A 120 -10.64 -10.40 7.90
CA GLU A 120 -10.79 -10.40 6.44
C GLU A 120 -9.85 -9.38 5.81
N GLU A 121 -9.78 -8.15 6.35
CA GLU A 121 -8.85 -7.14 5.85
C GLU A 121 -7.39 -7.59 6.01
N THR A 122 -7.04 -8.25 7.12
CA THR A 122 -5.69 -8.79 7.32
C THR A 122 -5.37 -9.89 6.30
N ASN A 123 -6.35 -10.74 5.97
CA ASN A 123 -6.18 -11.75 4.92
C ASN A 123 -6.04 -11.12 3.53
N ASN A 124 -6.84 -10.10 3.21
CA ASN A 124 -6.68 -9.36 1.96
C ASN A 124 -5.31 -8.69 1.88
N TYR A 125 -4.82 -8.19 3.00
CA TYR A 125 -3.53 -7.54 3.08
C TYR A 125 -2.37 -8.50 2.83
N SER A 126 -2.47 -9.74 3.33
CA SER A 126 -1.46 -10.78 3.07
C SER A 126 -1.42 -11.22 1.61
N ILE A 127 -2.57 -11.21 0.92
CA ILE A 127 -2.63 -11.46 -0.54
C ILE A 127 -1.89 -10.36 -1.29
N VAL A 128 -2.21 -9.09 -0.99
CA VAL A 128 -1.57 -7.95 -1.65
C VAL A 128 -0.05 -7.92 -1.40
N ALA A 129 0.40 -8.29 -0.20
CA ALA A 129 1.81 -8.33 0.16
C ALA A 129 2.66 -9.32 -0.65
N GLY A 130 2.03 -10.27 -1.35
CA GLY A 130 2.73 -11.25 -2.19
C GLY A 130 2.99 -10.79 -3.62
N VAL A 131 2.41 -9.65 -4.03
CA VAL A 131 2.61 -9.01 -5.35
C VAL A 131 3.82 -8.10 -5.30
#